data_AF-M1GR64-F1
#
_entry.id   AF-M1GR64-F1
#
_cell.length_a   1.000
_cell.length_b   1.000
_cell.length_c   1.000
_cell.angle_alpha   90.00
_cell.angle_beta   90.00
_cell.angle_gamma   90.00
#
_symmetry.space_group_name_H-M   'P 1'
#
loop_
_entity.id
_entity.type
_entity.pdbx_description
1 polymer ?
#
loop_
_entity_poly.entity_id
_entity_poly.type
_entity_poly.pdbx_seq_one_letter_code
_entity_poly.pdbx_strand_id
1 'polypeptide(L)'
;MKWWEQNYATNSKHLRKKIYKTSSPPYKLSIDGTEISDPNEVANVIKDKYQQNLNLRGRNHQIDIIKFFKYKHPLIDNCNDKILGRITTEEKEWIIQNLKSTAPNELGLRQKTIKYKCKELQEEIYQIIENIITTGFTPESMQSVSILPIHKKNKDHSNSANYRPIALMDSGLKIATKLITKRLKELLLIKTKVDSD
;
A
#
# COMPACT_ATOMS: atom_id res chain seq x y z
N MET A 1 13.77 -22.35 -13.59
CA MET A 1 13.44 -20.92 -13.86
C MET A 1 12.79 -20.38 -12.60
N LYS A 2 13.26 -19.25 -12.05
CA LYS A 2 12.85 -18.79 -10.72
C LYS A 2 11.48 -18.10 -10.79
N TRP A 3 10.59 -18.32 -9.82
CA TRP A 3 9.21 -17.78 -9.80
C TRP A 3 9.11 -16.27 -10.08
N TRP A 4 10.11 -15.49 -9.65
CA TRP A 4 10.15 -14.05 -9.90
C TRP A 4 10.60 -13.65 -11.31
N GLU A 5 11.24 -14.55 -12.06
CA GLU A 5 11.60 -14.33 -13.46
C GLU A 5 10.37 -14.40 -14.37
N GLN A 6 9.36 -15.18 -13.98
CA GLN A 6 8.10 -15.35 -14.72
C GLN A 6 7.03 -14.32 -14.31
N ASN A 7 6.96 -13.91 -13.03
CA ASN A 7 5.87 -13.07 -12.51
C ASN A 7 6.19 -11.56 -12.34
N TYR A 8 7.45 -11.12 -12.53
CA TYR A 8 7.84 -9.71 -12.33
C TYR A 8 8.60 -9.11 -13.53
N ALA A 9 8.33 -9.64 -14.72
CA ALA A 9 8.92 -9.16 -15.95
C ALA A 9 8.30 -7.83 -16.38
N THR A 10 8.81 -6.71 -15.86
CA THR A 10 9.21 -5.53 -16.67
C THR A 10 9.86 -4.43 -15.80
N ASN A 11 11.07 -4.02 -16.22
CA ASN A 11 11.69 -2.72 -15.96
C ASN A 11 12.21 -2.36 -14.54
N SER A 12 13.27 -3.06 -14.12
CA SER A 12 14.61 -2.43 -13.87
C SER A 12 15.60 -3.41 -13.22
N LYS A 13 16.68 -3.77 -13.93
CA LYS A 13 17.83 -4.54 -13.40
C LYS A 13 18.45 -3.91 -12.14
N HIS A 14 18.31 -2.60 -11.93
CA HIS A 14 18.85 -1.91 -10.76
C HIS A 14 18.05 -2.18 -9.47
N LEU A 15 16.73 -2.37 -9.55
CA LEU A 15 15.91 -2.77 -8.40
C LEU A 15 16.22 -4.21 -7.96
N ARG A 16 16.56 -5.09 -8.92
CA ARG A 16 17.02 -6.47 -8.67
C ARG A 16 18.28 -6.54 -7.81
N LYS A 17 19.14 -5.51 -7.78
CA LYS A 17 20.35 -5.53 -6.93
C LYS A 17 20.12 -4.92 -5.55
N LYS A 18 19.19 -3.95 -5.42
CA LYS A 18 19.00 -3.18 -4.18
C LYS A 18 18.01 -3.83 -3.22
N ILE A 19 16.97 -4.51 -3.71
CA ILE A 19 16.01 -5.26 -2.88
C ILE A 19 16.62 -6.58 -2.36
N TYR A 20 17.39 -7.27 -3.21
CA TYR A 20 17.97 -8.58 -2.89
C TYR A 20 19.13 -8.52 -1.88
N LYS A 21 19.81 -7.37 -1.73
CA LYS A 21 20.89 -7.21 -0.75
C LYS A 21 20.41 -7.16 0.71
N THR A 22 19.14 -6.88 0.98
CA THR A 22 18.64 -6.63 2.35
C THR A 22 17.36 -7.39 2.73
N SER A 23 16.70 -8.00 1.75
CA SER A 23 15.38 -8.63 1.93
C SER A 23 15.13 -9.63 0.80
N SER A 24 15.83 -10.76 0.85
CA SER A 24 15.51 -11.87 -0.05
C SER A 24 14.24 -12.59 0.43
N PRO A 25 13.33 -12.95 -0.49
CA PRO A 25 12.21 -13.83 -0.16
C PRO A 25 12.72 -15.17 0.38
N PRO A 26 11.92 -15.91 1.17
CA PRO A 26 12.30 -17.25 1.59
C PRO A 26 12.54 -18.11 0.35
N TYR A 27 13.69 -18.78 0.29
CA TYR A 27 14.01 -19.76 -0.75
C TYR A 27 13.88 -21.19 -0.25
N LYS A 28 13.80 -21.35 1.07
CA LYS A 28 13.71 -22.63 1.76
C LYS A 28 12.94 -22.42 3.05
N LEU A 29 11.99 -23.29 3.34
CA LEU A 29 11.25 -23.29 4.60
C LEU A 29 11.30 -24.68 5.23
N SER A 30 11.23 -24.75 6.56
CA SER A 30 11.03 -25.99 7.31
C SER A 30 9.60 -26.04 7.84
N ILE A 31 8.88 -27.11 7.51
CA ILE A 31 7.48 -27.36 7.88
C ILE A 31 7.43 -28.76 8.50
N ASP A 32 7.14 -28.84 9.80
CA ASP A 32 7.01 -30.10 10.54
C ASP A 32 8.18 -31.07 10.32
N GLY A 33 9.41 -30.53 10.23
CA GLY A 33 10.63 -31.30 10.00
C GLY A 33 10.95 -31.60 8.53
N THR A 34 10.05 -31.27 7.60
CA THR A 34 10.27 -31.39 6.16
C THR A 34 10.74 -30.06 5.58
N GLU A 35 11.82 -30.09 4.81
CA GLU A 35 12.32 -28.91 4.12
C GLU A 35 11.71 -28.79 2.72
N ILE A 36 11.11 -27.63 2.44
CA ILE A 36 10.61 -27.29 1.12
C ILE A 36 11.51 -26.22 0.48
N SER A 37 11.69 -26.30 -0.83
CA SER A 37 12.46 -25.31 -1.60
C SER A 37 11.85 -24.96 -2.97
N ASP A 38 10.73 -25.61 -3.34
CA ASP A 38 9.98 -25.19 -4.51
C ASP A 38 9.40 -23.78 -4.29
N PRO A 39 9.62 -22.84 -5.22
CA PRO A 39 9.16 -21.46 -5.06
C PRO A 39 7.64 -21.29 -4.91
N ASN A 40 6.84 -22.12 -5.58
CA ASN A 40 5.38 -22.04 -5.49
C ASN A 40 4.89 -22.59 -4.15
N GLU A 41 5.45 -23.71 -3.70
CA GLU A 41 5.15 -24.27 -2.37
C GLU A 41 5.52 -23.28 -1.26
N VAL A 42 6.70 -22.68 -1.33
CA VAL A 42 7.15 -21.65 -0.38
C VAL A 42 6.21 -20.44 -0.39
N ALA A 43 5.79 -19.98 -1.56
CA ALA A 43 4.85 -18.85 -1.67
C ALA A 43 3.47 -19.18 -1.09
N ASN A 44 2.95 -20.38 -1.34
CA ASN A 44 1.66 -20.84 -0.82
C ASN A 44 1.68 -20.94 0.71
N VAL A 45 2.73 -21.51 1.30
CA VAL A 45 2.86 -21.59 2.76
C VAL A 45 2.89 -20.22 3.42
N ILE A 46 3.60 -19.26 2.81
CA ILE A 46 3.65 -17.87 3.28
C ILE A 46 2.27 -17.20 3.14
N LYS A 47 1.59 -17.40 2.01
CA LYS A 47 0.25 -16.89 1.75
C LYS A 47 -0.76 -17.41 2.77
N ASP A 48 -0.82 -18.72 2.96
CA ASP A 48 -1.77 -19.38 3.86
C ASP A 48 -1.58 -18.90 5.30
N LYS A 49 -0.32 -18.78 5.74
CA LYS A 49 0.01 -18.21 7.05
C LYS A 49 -0.47 -16.78 7.20
N TYR A 50 -0.32 -15.94 6.19
CA TYR A 50 -0.82 -14.56 6.25
C TYR A 50 -2.36 -14.51 6.24
N GLN A 51 -3.02 -15.34 5.42
CA GLN A 51 -4.48 -15.43 5.40
C GLN A 51 -5.02 -15.89 6.76
N GLN A 52 -4.43 -16.90 7.38
CA GLN A 52 -4.77 -17.34 8.73
C GLN A 52 -4.64 -16.19 9.75
N ASN A 53 -3.53 -15.44 9.72
CA ASN A 53 -3.33 -14.30 10.63
C ASN A 53 -4.35 -13.17 10.43
N LEU A 54 -4.74 -12.88 9.19
CA LEU A 54 -5.78 -11.90 8.88
C LEU A 54 -7.15 -12.37 9.40
N ASN A 55 -7.48 -13.63 9.16
CA ASN A 55 -8.75 -14.24 9.61
C ASN A 55 -8.84 -14.35 11.15
N LEU A 56 -7.71 -14.49 11.85
CA LEU A 56 -7.65 -14.52 13.32
C LEU A 56 -7.90 -13.14 13.94
N ARG A 57 -7.41 -12.06 13.32
CA ARG A 57 -7.61 -10.68 13.82
C ARG A 57 -9.03 -10.17 13.66
N GLY A 58 -9.82 -10.73 12.74
CA GLY A 58 -11.23 -10.39 12.56
C GLY A 58 -12.19 -10.92 13.63
N ARG A 59 -11.74 -11.81 14.54
CA ARG A 59 -12.62 -12.45 15.54
C ARG A 59 -12.71 -11.74 16.89
N ASN A 60 -11.74 -10.90 17.26
CA ASN A 60 -11.65 -10.34 18.62
C ASN A 60 -12.13 -8.88 18.74
N HIS A 61 -12.62 -8.29 17.66
CA HIS A 61 -13.30 -7.00 17.67
C HIS A 61 -14.44 -7.11 16.68
N GLN A 62 -15.62 -7.50 17.18
CA GLN A 62 -16.86 -7.32 16.44
C GLN A 62 -17.14 -5.82 16.42
N ILE A 63 -16.37 -5.08 15.62
CA ILE A 63 -16.72 -3.71 15.25
C ILE A 63 -17.98 -3.89 14.44
N ASP A 64 -19.09 -3.44 14.99
CA ASP A 64 -20.30 -3.24 14.23
C ASP A 64 -19.97 -2.20 13.16
N ILE A 65 -19.57 -2.68 11.98
CA ILE A 65 -19.19 -1.85 10.83
C ILE A 65 -20.33 -0.91 10.46
N ILE A 66 -21.59 -1.35 10.65
CA ILE A 66 -22.76 -0.55 10.38
C ILE A 66 -22.82 0.60 11.38
N LYS A 67 -22.60 0.34 12.67
CA LYS A 67 -22.52 1.41 13.70
C LYS A 67 -21.32 2.34 13.47
N PHE A 68 -20.17 1.82 13.05
CA PHE A 68 -18.98 2.62 12.74
C PHE A 68 -19.21 3.55 11.55
N PHE A 69 -19.78 3.04 10.44
CA PHE A 69 -20.09 3.88 9.27
C PHE A 69 -21.31 4.79 9.48
N LYS A 70 -22.23 4.44 10.39
CA LYS A 70 -23.33 5.32 10.83
C LYS A 70 -22.86 6.39 11.82
N TYR A 71 -21.68 6.25 12.43
CA TYR A 71 -21.17 7.23 13.36
C TYR A 71 -20.81 8.51 12.60
N LYS A 72 -21.66 9.51 12.78
CA LYS A 72 -21.46 10.87 12.26
C LYS A 72 -20.54 11.62 13.20
N HIS A 73 -19.25 11.63 12.90
CA HIS A 73 -18.33 12.49 13.63
C HIS A 73 -18.62 13.95 13.22
N PRO A 74 -18.94 14.87 14.15
CA PRO A 74 -19.31 16.26 13.81
C PRO A 74 -18.25 17.00 12.96
N LEU A 75 -16.98 16.61 13.09
CA LEU A 75 -15.87 17.11 12.25
C LEU A 75 -15.96 16.72 10.77
N ILE A 76 -16.47 15.53 10.46
CA ILE A 76 -16.51 15.00 9.10
C ILE A 76 -17.70 15.62 8.36
N ASP A 77 -18.87 15.65 9.01
CA ASP A 77 -20.11 16.15 8.41
C ASP A 77 -20.01 17.63 8.00
N ASN A 78 -19.35 18.48 8.79
CA ASN A 78 -19.20 19.91 8.50
C ASN A 78 -18.01 20.26 7.60
N CYS A 79 -17.16 19.28 7.23
CA CYS A 79 -15.95 19.51 6.44
C CYS A 79 -15.84 18.57 5.23
N ASN A 80 -16.95 17.97 4.81
CA ASN A 80 -16.98 17.06 3.66
C ASN A 80 -16.35 17.68 2.42
N ASP A 81 -16.63 18.95 2.10
CA ASP A 81 -16.02 19.62 0.93
C ASP A 81 -14.50 19.77 1.05
N LYS A 82 -13.95 19.86 2.27
CA LYS A 82 -12.50 19.94 2.49
C LYS A 82 -11.80 18.59 2.36
N ILE A 83 -12.51 17.48 2.60
CA ILE A 83 -11.97 16.11 2.46
C ILE A 83 -12.21 15.58 1.05
N LEU A 84 -13.43 15.75 0.55
CA LEU A 84 -13.98 15.13 -0.66
C LEU A 84 -14.06 16.08 -1.86
N GLY A 85 -13.65 17.35 -1.69
CA GLY A 85 -13.63 18.32 -2.78
C GLY A 85 -12.60 18.02 -3.86
N ARG A 86 -12.65 18.79 -4.94
CA ARG A 86 -11.69 18.72 -6.07
C ARG A 86 -10.26 18.94 -5.60
N ILE A 87 -9.29 18.43 -6.36
CA ILE A 87 -7.87 18.60 -6.04
C ILE A 87 -7.44 19.99 -6.51
N THR A 88 -6.92 20.82 -5.60
CA THR A 88 -6.48 22.17 -5.97
C THR A 88 -5.12 22.13 -6.68
N THR A 89 -4.76 23.20 -7.38
CA THR A 89 -3.45 23.33 -8.03
C THR A 89 -2.31 23.24 -7.00
N GLU A 90 -2.48 23.85 -5.83
CA GLU A 90 -1.51 23.83 -4.74
C GLU A 90 -1.34 22.41 -4.20
N GLU A 91 -2.42 21.63 -4.11
CA GLU A 91 -2.35 20.23 -3.71
C GLU A 91 -1.64 19.37 -4.75
N LYS A 92 -1.90 19.59 -6.05
CA LYS A 92 -1.17 18.91 -7.15
C LYS A 92 0.33 19.18 -7.04
N GLU A 93 0.72 20.45 -6.92
CA GLU A 93 2.14 20.83 -6.77
C GLU A 93 2.76 20.21 -5.52
N TRP A 94 2.06 20.29 -4.38
CA TRP A 94 2.51 19.70 -3.13
C TRP A 94 2.69 18.19 -3.24
N ILE A 95 1.76 17.49 -3.89
CA ILE A 95 1.85 16.04 -4.13
C ILE A 95 3.14 15.72 -4.89
N ILE A 96 3.37 16.34 -6.04
CA ILE A 96 4.55 16.08 -6.89
C ILE A 96 5.85 16.32 -6.14
N GLN A 97 5.95 17.46 -5.45
CA GLN A 97 7.13 17.80 -4.66
C GLN A 97 7.41 16.73 -3.59
N ASN A 98 6.36 16.18 -2.99
CA ASN A 98 6.44 15.23 -1.91
C ASN A 98 6.38 13.74 -2.34
N LEU A 99 6.31 13.42 -3.63
CA LEU A 99 6.38 12.02 -4.09
C LEU A 99 7.71 11.38 -3.69
N LYS A 100 7.64 10.14 -3.19
CA LYS A 100 8.80 9.39 -2.69
C LYS A 100 9.22 8.32 -3.70
N SER A 101 10.45 7.81 -3.57
CA SER A 101 10.90 6.65 -4.34
C SER A 101 10.41 5.34 -3.69
N THR A 102 9.10 5.08 -3.77
CA THR A 102 8.49 3.85 -3.27
C THR A 102 8.54 2.73 -4.30
N ALA A 103 8.54 1.49 -3.82
CA ALA A 103 8.42 0.32 -4.68
C ALA A 103 7.01 0.27 -5.32
N PRO A 104 6.90 -0.07 -6.62
CA PRO A 104 5.61 -0.22 -7.30
C PRO A 104 4.95 -1.58 -6.95
N ASN A 105 3.71 -1.76 -7.34
CA ASN A 105 3.09 -3.09 -7.46
C ASN A 105 3.64 -3.82 -8.71
N GLU A 106 3.02 -4.94 -9.07
CA GLU A 106 3.39 -5.77 -10.22
C GLU A 106 3.38 -5.03 -11.57
N LEU A 107 2.59 -3.95 -11.70
CA LEU A 107 2.58 -3.10 -12.90
C LEU A 107 3.83 -2.23 -13.05
N GLY A 108 4.67 -2.12 -12.02
CA GLY A 108 6.01 -1.54 -12.13
C GLY A 108 6.07 0.00 -12.17
N LEU A 109 4.92 0.71 -12.24
CA LEU A 109 4.88 2.17 -12.27
C LEU A 109 5.29 2.79 -10.93
N ARG A 110 6.37 3.58 -10.92
CA ARG A 110 6.92 4.21 -9.71
C ARG A 110 6.49 5.67 -9.59
N GLN A 111 6.24 6.13 -8.36
CA GLN A 111 6.03 7.55 -8.04
C GLN A 111 7.17 8.46 -8.52
N LYS A 112 8.42 8.00 -8.48
CA LYS A 112 9.54 8.76 -9.04
C LYS A 112 9.42 8.96 -10.55
N THR A 113 8.88 7.98 -11.28
CA THR A 113 8.62 8.11 -12.72
C THR A 113 7.55 9.17 -12.95
N ILE A 114 6.44 9.10 -12.22
CA ILE A 114 5.36 10.09 -12.27
C ILE A 114 5.90 11.49 -12.00
N LYS A 115 6.72 11.66 -10.96
CA LYS A 115 7.31 12.96 -10.54
C LYS A 115 8.11 13.67 -11.65
N TYR A 116 8.88 12.94 -12.44
CA TYR A 116 9.92 13.55 -13.29
C TYR A 116 9.72 13.41 -14.80
N LYS A 117 8.77 12.59 -15.29
CA LYS A 117 8.80 12.14 -16.70
C LYS A 117 7.55 12.44 -17.52
N CYS A 118 6.38 12.70 -16.93
CA CYS A 118 5.16 12.81 -17.73
C CYS A 118 4.09 13.65 -17.01
N LYS A 119 3.80 14.86 -17.53
CA LYS A 119 2.77 15.76 -16.96
C LYS A 119 1.37 15.27 -17.32
N GLU A 120 1.22 14.71 -18.52
CA GLU A 120 -0.02 14.13 -19.03
C GLU A 120 -0.48 12.99 -18.11
N LEU A 121 0.44 12.08 -17.75
CA LEU A 121 0.18 11.01 -16.78
C LEU A 121 -0.13 11.55 -15.37
N GLN A 122 0.47 12.67 -14.95
CA GLN A 122 0.11 13.28 -13.67
C GLN A 122 -1.35 13.73 -13.68
N GLU A 123 -1.80 14.40 -14.75
CA GLU A 123 -3.19 14.83 -14.88
C GLU A 123 -4.17 13.66 -14.97
N GLU A 124 -3.84 12.60 -15.72
CA GLU A 124 -4.66 11.37 -15.74
C GLU A 124 -4.78 10.75 -14.34
N ILE A 125 -3.67 10.67 -13.60
CA ILE A 125 -3.68 10.18 -12.22
C ILE A 125 -4.54 11.08 -11.33
N TYR A 126 -4.47 12.40 -11.47
CA TYR A 126 -5.31 13.31 -10.68
C TYR A 126 -6.79 13.13 -10.98
N GLN A 127 -7.17 12.97 -12.26
CA GLN A 127 -8.55 12.68 -12.64
C GLN A 127 -9.04 11.36 -12.02
N ILE A 128 -8.21 10.31 -12.05
CA ILE A 128 -8.53 9.04 -11.39
C ILE A 128 -8.71 9.23 -9.88
N ILE A 129 -7.84 9.99 -9.22
CA ILE A 129 -7.95 10.26 -7.78
C ILE A 129 -9.21 11.06 -7.45
N GLU A 130 -9.55 12.06 -8.26
CA GLU A 130 -10.81 12.81 -8.11
C GLU A 130 -12.02 11.89 -8.24
N ASN A 131 -12.01 10.97 -9.21
CA ASN A 131 -13.06 9.97 -9.35
C ASN A 131 -13.13 9.06 -8.12
N ILE A 132 -11.99 8.62 -7.57
CA ILE A 132 -11.96 7.81 -6.34
C ILE A 132 -12.59 8.57 -5.18
N ILE A 133 -12.23 9.85 -5.00
CA ILE A 133 -12.71 10.68 -3.90
C ILE A 133 -14.21 10.96 -4.02
N THR A 134 -14.68 11.29 -5.22
CA THR A 134 -16.07 11.70 -5.46
C THR A 134 -17.04 10.51 -5.49
N THR A 135 -16.62 9.38 -6.07
CA THR A 135 -17.48 8.19 -6.21
C THR A 135 -17.32 7.20 -5.07
N GLY A 136 -16.20 7.24 -4.35
CA GLY A 136 -15.83 6.22 -3.36
C GLY A 136 -15.33 4.91 -3.97
N PHE A 137 -15.26 4.80 -5.31
CA PHE A 137 -14.86 3.57 -6.01
C PHE A 137 -13.42 3.65 -6.53
N THR A 138 -12.65 2.60 -6.26
CA THR A 138 -11.29 2.44 -6.80
C THR A 138 -11.34 1.59 -8.08
N PRO A 139 -10.65 1.98 -9.17
CA PRO A 139 -10.55 1.15 -10.36
C PRO A 139 -10.00 -0.24 -10.05
N GLU A 140 -10.60 -1.29 -10.62
CA GLU A 140 -10.21 -2.69 -10.35
C GLU A 140 -8.71 -2.94 -10.60
N SER A 141 -8.17 -2.37 -11.68
CA SER A 141 -6.75 -2.46 -12.04
C SER A 141 -5.81 -1.91 -10.95
N MET A 142 -6.29 -0.99 -10.11
CA MET A 142 -5.52 -0.41 -9.01
C MET A 142 -5.72 -1.16 -7.69
N GLN A 143 -6.74 -2.01 -7.57
CA GLN A 143 -7.02 -2.77 -6.35
C GLN A 143 -6.04 -3.93 -6.12
N SER A 144 -5.28 -4.30 -7.15
CA SER A 144 -4.27 -5.34 -7.04
C SER A 144 -3.10 -4.93 -6.14
N VAL A 145 -2.68 -5.86 -5.29
CA VAL A 145 -1.61 -5.67 -4.31
C VAL A 145 -0.65 -6.86 -4.34
N SER A 146 0.62 -6.58 -4.57
CA SER A 146 1.69 -7.56 -4.45
C SER A 146 2.16 -7.68 -3.00
N ILE A 147 2.18 -8.89 -2.44
CA ILE A 147 2.72 -9.15 -1.09
C ILE A 147 4.19 -9.57 -1.18
N LEU A 148 5.08 -8.76 -0.61
CA LEU A 148 6.51 -9.06 -0.51
C LEU A 148 6.87 -9.51 0.92
N PRO A 149 7.30 -10.76 1.13
CA PRO A 149 7.79 -11.21 2.44
C PRO A 149 9.19 -10.63 2.73
N ILE A 150 9.31 -9.86 3.80
CA ILE A 150 10.58 -9.31 4.29
C ILE A 150 11.03 -10.03 5.56
N HIS A 151 12.21 -10.62 5.51
CA HIS A 151 12.79 -11.33 6.64
C HIS A 151 13.07 -10.39 7.84
N LYS A 152 12.79 -10.86 9.05
CA LYS A 152 13.13 -10.19 10.31
C LYS A 152 14.64 -10.31 10.54
N LYS A 153 15.30 -9.20 10.91
CA LYS A 153 16.73 -9.21 11.22
C LYS A 153 17.05 -10.24 12.31
N ASN A 154 18.16 -10.95 12.17
CA ASN A 154 18.72 -11.89 13.15
C ASN A 154 17.76 -13.04 13.54
N LYS A 155 16.97 -13.53 12.58
CA LYS A 155 16.08 -14.66 12.76
C LYS A 155 16.42 -15.77 11.76
N ASP A 156 15.87 -16.95 11.99
CA ASP A 156 16.08 -18.08 11.08
C ASP A 156 15.25 -17.91 9.80
N HIS A 157 15.93 -18.02 8.66
CA HIS A 157 15.34 -17.91 7.32
C HIS A 157 14.46 -19.11 6.96
N SER A 158 14.62 -20.26 7.61
CA SER A 158 13.81 -21.45 7.34
C SER A 158 12.39 -21.34 7.94
N ASN A 159 12.19 -20.44 8.90
CA ASN A 159 10.92 -20.31 9.59
C ASN A 159 10.05 -19.21 8.97
N SER A 160 8.90 -19.59 8.44
CA SER A 160 7.92 -18.68 7.81
C SER A 160 7.40 -17.58 8.75
N ALA A 161 7.42 -17.78 10.07
CA ALA A 161 7.03 -16.77 11.07
C ALA A 161 8.00 -15.59 11.13
N ASN A 162 9.21 -15.78 10.61
CA ASN A 162 10.26 -14.77 10.60
C ASN A 162 10.17 -13.82 9.41
N TYR A 163 9.12 -13.91 8.60
CA TYR A 163 8.86 -12.99 7.50
C TYR A 163 7.70 -12.06 7.84
N ARG A 164 7.83 -10.78 7.43
CA ARG A 164 6.80 -9.75 7.54
C ARG A 164 6.18 -9.54 6.15
N PRO A 165 4.85 -9.55 6.01
CA PRO A 165 4.22 -9.18 4.75
C PRO A 165 4.34 -7.66 4.55
N ILE A 166 4.80 -7.24 3.38
CA ILE A 166 4.71 -5.85 2.93
C ILE A 166 3.82 -5.81 1.69
N ALA A 167 2.74 -5.04 1.78
CA ALA A 167 1.85 -4.77 0.66
C ALA A 167 2.46 -3.70 -0.27
N LEU A 168 2.69 -4.08 -1.52
CA LEU A 168 3.10 -3.19 -2.60
C LEU A 168 1.86 -2.80 -3.40
N MET A 169 1.29 -1.65 -3.05
CA MET A 169 0.10 -1.11 -3.72
C MET A 169 0.44 -0.34 -5.00
N ASP A 170 -0.58 -0.07 -5.81
CA ASP A 170 -0.48 0.84 -6.95
C ASP A 170 0.05 2.23 -6.57
N SER A 171 0.80 2.85 -7.48
CA SER A 171 1.40 4.16 -7.23
C SER A 171 0.36 5.28 -7.14
N GLY A 172 -0.68 5.25 -7.98
CA GLY A 172 -1.80 6.19 -7.93
C GLY A 172 -2.58 6.07 -6.62
N LEU A 173 -2.85 4.85 -6.15
CA LEU A 173 -3.50 4.65 -4.83
C LEU A 173 -2.68 5.21 -3.66
N LYS A 174 -1.35 5.05 -3.70
CA LYS A 174 -0.46 5.66 -2.70
C LYS A 174 -0.51 7.19 -2.75
N ILE A 175 -0.73 7.78 -3.93
CA ILE A 175 -0.89 9.23 -4.10
C ILE A 175 -2.25 9.67 -3.54
N ALA A 176 -3.34 8.98 -3.89
CA ALA A 176 -4.67 9.22 -3.35
C ALA A 176 -4.66 9.20 -1.81
N THR A 177 -4.10 8.14 -1.23
CA THR A 177 -3.97 7.95 0.21
C THR A 177 -3.21 9.11 0.85
N LYS A 178 -2.14 9.59 0.19
CA LYS A 178 -1.33 10.70 0.70
C LYS A 178 -2.12 12.02 0.72
N LEU A 179 -2.88 12.31 -0.32
CA LEU A 179 -3.76 13.49 -0.39
C LEU A 179 -4.82 13.44 0.71
N ILE A 180 -5.57 12.34 0.81
CA ILE A 180 -6.62 12.16 1.83
C ILE A 180 -6.02 12.29 3.23
N THR A 181 -4.85 11.68 3.47
CA THR A 181 -4.14 11.79 4.76
C THR A 181 -3.75 13.24 5.08
N LYS A 182 -3.32 14.04 4.09
CA LYS A 182 -3.01 15.46 4.29
C LYS A 182 -4.25 16.22 4.71
N ARG A 183 -5.35 16.11 3.94
CA ARG A 183 -6.63 16.77 4.24
C ARG A 183 -7.15 16.42 5.63
N LEU A 184 -7.14 15.13 5.98
CA LEU A 184 -7.54 14.65 7.31
C LEU A 184 -6.68 15.24 8.43
N LYS A 185 -5.35 15.27 8.26
CA LYS A 185 -4.45 15.85 9.25
C LYS A 185 -4.73 17.33 9.48
N GLU A 186 -4.94 18.09 8.41
CA GLU A 186 -5.23 19.52 8.52
C GLU A 186 -6.53 19.76 9.30
N LEU A 187 -7.58 18.99 9.02
CA LEU A 187 -8.83 19.09 9.77
C LEU A 187 -8.68 18.72 11.25
N LEU A 188 -7.93 17.67 11.57
CA LEU A 188 -7.70 17.25 12.95
C LEU A 188 -6.82 18.27 13.71
N LEU A 189 -5.84 18.88 13.05
CA LEU A 189 -4.93 19.86 13.67
C LEU A 189 -5.56 21.25 13.86
N ILE A 190 -6.51 21.65 13.01
CA ILE A 190 -7.24 22.91 13.16
C ILE A 190 -7.97 22.95 14.50
N LYS A 191 -8.53 21.83 14.97
CA LYS A 191 -9.29 21.80 16.23
C LYS A 191 -8.43 21.76 17.48
N THR A 192 -7.29 21.08 17.47
CA THR A 192 -6.41 21.05 18.66
C THR A 192 -5.92 22.44 19.07
N LYS A 193 -5.87 23.40 18.15
CA LYS A 193 -5.54 24.80 18.45
C LYS A 193 -6.72 25.62 18.96
N VAL A 194 -7.95 25.32 18.54
CA VAL A 194 -9.15 26.08 18.93
C VAL A 194 -9.63 25.70 20.33
N ASP A 195 -9.34 24.48 20.79
CA ASP A 195 -9.67 24.03 22.15
C ASP A 195 -8.56 24.35 23.18
N SER A 196 -7.58 25.22 22.84
CA SER A 196 -6.43 25.61 23.67
C SER A 196 -6.44 27.06 24.16
N ASP A 197 -7.45 27.85 23.80
CA ASP A 197 -7.66 29.24 24.24
C ASP A 197 -8.89 29.33 25.16
#